data_AF-A0A953ILQ0-F1
#
_entry.id   AF-A0A953ILQ0-F1
#
_cell.length_a   1.000
_cell.length_b   1.000
_cell.length_c   1.000
_cell.angle_alpha   90.00
_cell.angle_beta   90.00
_cell.angle_gamma   90.00
#
_symmetry.space_group_name_H-M   'P 1'
#
loop_
_entity.id
_entity.type
_entity.pdbx_description
1 polymer ?
#
loop_
_entity_poly.entity_id
_entity_poly.type
_entity_poly.pdbx_seq_one_letter_code
_entity_poly.pdbx_strand_id
1 'polypeptide(L)'
;IEVAVANVTKALAEGAVLVVLILVLFLGDARATLISALALPTSLVAGVLAFSAFGASINTMTLGGLTIAIGALVDDAIIDVENVLRRLREERTKPEAERRGPVETIFRASVEVRGAILFATLVIGLVFLPLFFLPGIEGLLLRPLGLAYLAALFASLAVSVTLTPALCLWLLPRGRSLEHGEPRLLRALKSRYERDLERVLRRPGPMLAAAALLLVAALALVPLLGRSFLPEFNEGSLTVSVVAPPGTSLADSDALGRTVEETLLGFPEVVSTSRRTGRAERDEHVQGANAAEMEVVLRSGRPKAELLAEMRKAVAAIPGIVVTFGQPISHRIDHMLSGSKSNLAVKVFGPELGTLRALAGQVERALSEVAGIVDLSNQEQAAVPQLVFDLDRAAMARHGLPMAEAARNLEALFQGSPAAELVEDGIASRVVVRYPERLRSDRAALADLPISTPAGELLSLGAVARARFDLGPGLVRRENVQRVALLS
;
A
#
# COMPACT_ATOMS: atom_id res chain seq x y z
N ILE A 1 2.59 10.64 5.64
CA ILE A 1 1.22 10.77 6.21
C ILE A 1 0.65 12.16 5.97
N GLU A 2 1.32 13.23 6.43
CA GLU A 2 0.84 14.62 6.25
C GLU A 2 0.53 14.97 4.80
N VAL A 3 1.41 14.60 3.86
CA VAL A 3 1.19 14.80 2.42
C VAL A 3 -0.10 14.13 1.94
N ALA A 4 -0.36 12.90 2.37
CA ALA A 4 -1.57 12.16 1.97
C ALA A 4 -2.83 12.80 2.56
N VAL A 5 -2.80 13.18 3.85
CA VAL A 5 -3.92 13.88 4.51
C VAL A 5 -4.16 15.23 3.85
N ALA A 6 -3.12 16.03 3.64
CA ALA A 6 -3.21 17.34 3.00
C ALA A 6 -3.77 17.24 1.57
N ASN A 7 -3.38 16.22 0.81
CA ASN A 7 -3.90 16.01 -0.55
C ASN A 7 -5.40 15.68 -0.53
N VAL A 8 -5.85 14.78 0.34
CA VAL A 8 -7.27 14.44 0.45
C VAL A 8 -8.08 15.60 1.02
N THR A 9 -7.56 16.34 2.03
CA THR A 9 -8.22 17.54 2.55
C THR A 9 -8.35 18.63 1.48
N LYS A 10 -7.33 18.81 0.64
CA LYS A 10 -7.39 19.72 -0.51
C LYS A 10 -8.46 19.28 -1.50
N ALA A 11 -8.49 18.00 -1.88
CA ALA A 11 -9.51 17.47 -2.78
C ALA A 11 -10.93 17.60 -2.21
N LEU A 12 -11.10 17.38 -0.89
CA LEU A 12 -12.36 17.58 -0.18
C LEU A 12 -12.81 19.05 -0.23
N ALA A 13 -11.89 19.99 -0.02
CA ALA A 13 -12.18 21.42 -0.11
C ALA A 13 -12.54 21.85 -1.54
N GLU A 14 -11.77 21.40 -2.54
CA GLU A 14 -12.04 21.66 -3.97
C GLU A 14 -13.40 21.08 -4.39
N GLY A 15 -13.70 19.85 -3.97
CA GLY A 15 -14.98 19.21 -4.20
C GLY A 15 -16.14 20.00 -3.57
N ALA A 16 -16.00 20.44 -2.32
CA ALA A 16 -17.02 21.26 -1.65
C ALA A 16 -17.25 22.59 -2.37
N VAL A 17 -16.19 23.27 -2.81
CA VAL A 17 -16.29 24.52 -3.59
C VAL A 17 -17.01 24.29 -4.92
N LEU A 18 -16.67 23.22 -5.64
CA LEU A 18 -17.33 22.86 -6.90
C LEU A 18 -18.82 22.58 -6.70
N VAL A 19 -19.19 21.86 -5.63
CA VAL A 19 -20.60 21.59 -5.31
C VAL A 19 -21.34 22.90 -5.03
N VAL A 20 -20.79 23.79 -4.19
CA VAL A 20 -21.42 25.09 -3.91
C VAL A 20 -21.55 25.94 -5.17
N LEU A 21 -20.55 25.94 -6.05
CA LEU A 21 -20.62 26.65 -7.33
C LEU A 21 -21.76 26.14 -8.21
N ILE A 22 -21.92 24.81 -8.31
CA ILE A 22 -23.02 24.18 -9.06
C ILE A 22 -24.37 24.51 -8.40
N LEU A 23 -24.48 24.48 -7.07
CA LEU A 23 -25.69 24.87 -6.35
C LEU A 23 -26.14 26.29 -6.70
N VAL A 24 -25.20 27.26 -6.64
CA VAL A 24 -25.50 28.67 -6.97
C VAL A 24 -25.98 28.79 -8.43
N LEU A 25 -25.34 28.06 -9.34
CA LEU A 25 -25.65 28.09 -10.77
C LEU A 25 -27.05 27.55 -11.09
N PHE A 26 -27.47 26.46 -10.43
CA PHE A 26 -28.72 25.75 -10.74
C PHE A 26 -29.92 26.23 -9.91
N LEU A 27 -29.76 26.52 -8.62
CA LEU A 27 -30.88 26.94 -7.76
C LEU A 27 -31.26 28.40 -8.03
N GLY A 28 -30.27 29.27 -8.31
CA GLY A 28 -30.47 30.70 -8.56
C GLY A 28 -31.13 31.46 -7.41
N ASP A 29 -31.21 30.86 -6.22
CA ASP A 29 -31.70 31.46 -4.99
C ASP A 29 -30.65 31.31 -3.88
N ALA A 30 -30.26 32.43 -3.29
CA ALA A 30 -29.21 32.47 -2.27
C ALA A 30 -29.62 31.71 -0.99
N ARG A 31 -30.92 31.66 -0.66
CA ARG A 31 -31.40 31.00 0.57
C ARG A 31 -31.44 29.49 0.40
N ALA A 32 -32.00 29.01 -0.70
CA ALA A 32 -31.99 27.60 -1.07
C ALA A 32 -30.55 27.07 -1.18
N THR A 33 -29.67 27.84 -1.83
CA THR A 33 -28.25 27.51 -1.90
C THR A 33 -27.61 27.46 -0.52
N LEU A 34 -27.91 28.41 0.37
CA LEU A 34 -27.40 28.40 1.74
C LEU A 34 -27.87 27.18 2.53
N ILE A 35 -29.13 26.76 2.38
CA ILE A 35 -29.68 25.57 3.05
C ILE A 35 -28.92 24.32 2.60
N SER A 36 -28.82 24.08 1.28
CA SER A 36 -28.09 22.93 0.75
C SER A 36 -26.59 22.99 1.06
N ALA A 37 -25.99 24.18 1.05
CA ALA A 37 -24.58 24.37 1.40
C ALA A 37 -24.29 24.15 2.89
N LEU A 38 -25.23 24.45 3.79
CA LEU A 38 -25.12 24.16 5.23
C LEU A 38 -25.34 22.68 5.54
N ALA A 39 -26.16 21.98 4.74
CA ALA A 39 -26.37 20.55 4.90
C ALA A 39 -25.04 19.77 4.76
N LEU A 40 -24.22 20.11 3.76
CA LEU A 40 -22.92 19.45 3.52
C LEU A 40 -22.00 19.36 4.76
N PRO A 41 -21.57 20.48 5.39
CA PRO A 41 -20.69 20.42 6.55
C PRO A 41 -21.36 19.74 7.75
N THR A 42 -22.67 19.94 7.95
CA THR A 42 -23.38 19.27 9.05
C THR A 42 -23.43 17.75 8.89
N SER A 43 -23.68 17.27 7.67
CA SER A 43 -23.67 15.84 7.33
C SER A 43 -22.28 15.23 7.45
N LEU A 44 -21.24 15.95 7.03
CA LEU A 44 -19.84 15.50 7.18
C LEU A 44 -19.44 15.39 8.66
N VAL A 45 -19.73 16.42 9.47
CA VAL A 45 -19.43 16.39 10.92
C VAL A 45 -20.20 15.27 11.60
N ALA A 46 -21.49 15.13 11.32
CA ALA A 46 -22.30 14.04 11.88
C ALA A 46 -21.79 12.67 11.45
N GLY A 47 -21.35 12.51 10.19
CA GLY A 47 -20.74 11.28 9.69
C GLY A 47 -19.42 10.94 10.39
N VAL A 48 -18.55 11.94 10.59
CA VAL A 48 -17.29 11.78 11.34
C VAL A 48 -17.55 11.36 12.78
N LEU A 49 -18.50 12.01 13.45
CA LEU A 49 -18.89 11.64 14.82
C LEU A 49 -19.47 10.21 14.86
N ALA A 50 -20.27 9.83 13.87
CA ALA A 50 -20.87 8.50 13.79
C ALA A 50 -19.82 7.40 13.67
N PHE A 51 -18.91 7.44 12.69
CA PHE A 51 -17.90 6.38 12.58
C PHE A 51 -16.85 6.44 13.70
N SER A 52 -16.56 7.63 14.24
CA SER A 52 -15.69 7.77 15.41
C SER A 52 -16.29 7.09 16.64
N ALA A 53 -17.61 7.12 16.81
CA ALA A 53 -18.30 6.42 17.90
C ALA A 53 -18.18 4.88 17.76
N PHE A 54 -18.01 4.36 16.54
CA PHE A 54 -17.73 2.95 16.27
C PHE A 54 -16.23 2.58 16.37
N GLY A 55 -15.39 3.49 16.87
CA GLY A 55 -13.96 3.25 17.07
C GLY A 55 -13.09 3.35 15.82
N ALA A 56 -13.64 3.85 14.71
CA ALA A 56 -12.86 4.08 13.49
C ALA A 56 -12.11 5.41 13.56
N SER A 57 -10.84 5.41 13.12
CA SER A 57 -9.98 6.58 13.11
C SER A 57 -10.07 7.38 11.81
N ILE A 58 -9.66 8.65 11.88
CA ILE A 58 -9.45 9.48 10.68
C ILE A 58 -8.12 9.08 10.06
N ASN A 59 -8.16 8.59 8.83
CA ASN A 59 -7.01 8.20 8.03
C ASN A 59 -7.28 8.51 6.55
N THR A 60 -6.29 8.30 5.68
CA THR A 60 -6.42 8.61 4.25
C THR A 60 -7.59 7.89 3.58
N MET A 61 -7.89 6.65 3.97
CA MET A 61 -8.99 5.86 3.39
C MET A 61 -10.36 6.34 3.88
N THR A 62 -10.50 6.67 5.17
CA THR A 62 -11.76 7.23 5.70
C THR A 62 -12.01 8.64 5.17
N LEU A 63 -10.99 9.49 5.05
CA LEU A 63 -11.08 10.79 4.37
C LEU A 63 -11.43 10.64 2.87
N GLY A 64 -10.87 9.63 2.20
CA GLY A 64 -11.24 9.28 0.83
C GLY A 64 -12.71 8.90 0.71
N GLY A 65 -13.22 8.06 1.63
CA GLY A 65 -14.64 7.70 1.71
C GLY A 65 -15.54 8.92 1.89
N LEU A 66 -15.19 9.85 2.79
CA LEU A 66 -15.90 11.12 2.97
C LEU A 66 -15.87 11.98 1.71
N THR A 67 -14.73 12.03 1.01
CA THR A 67 -14.56 12.80 -0.23
C THR A 67 -15.49 12.28 -1.33
N ILE A 68 -15.57 10.95 -1.50
CA ILE A 68 -16.53 10.32 -2.43
C ILE A 68 -17.97 10.63 -2.00
N ALA A 69 -18.23 10.66 -0.69
CA ALA A 69 -19.56 10.88 -0.15
C ALA A 69 -20.08 12.31 -0.42
N ILE A 70 -19.22 13.34 -0.52
CA ILE A 70 -19.63 14.75 -0.72
C ILE A 70 -20.72 14.92 -1.79
N GLY A 71 -20.57 14.27 -2.95
CA GLY A 71 -21.55 14.37 -4.03
C GLY A 71 -22.92 13.79 -3.65
N ALA A 72 -22.95 12.69 -2.90
CA ALA A 72 -24.17 12.08 -2.41
C ALA A 72 -24.79 12.84 -1.22
N LEU A 73 -23.96 13.42 -0.34
CA LEU A 73 -24.39 14.14 0.86
C LEU A 73 -25.25 15.37 0.54
N VAL A 74 -25.00 16.03 -0.58
CA VAL A 74 -25.71 17.27 -0.94
C VAL A 74 -26.98 16.95 -1.72
N ASP A 75 -27.06 15.81 -2.38
CA ASP A 75 -28.20 15.41 -3.23
C ASP A 75 -29.51 15.36 -2.43
N ASP A 76 -29.49 14.72 -1.25
CA ASP A 76 -30.68 14.63 -0.38
C ASP A 76 -31.24 16.00 0.00
N ALA A 77 -30.36 16.98 0.24
CA ALA A 77 -30.76 18.33 0.58
C ALA A 77 -31.21 19.13 -0.66
N ILE A 78 -30.60 18.91 -1.82
CA ILE A 78 -31.00 19.53 -3.08
C ILE A 78 -32.41 19.09 -3.47
N ILE A 79 -32.67 17.78 -3.47
CA ILE A 79 -33.96 17.23 -3.89
C ILE A 79 -35.10 17.77 -3.01
N ASP A 80 -34.91 17.80 -1.69
CA ASP A 80 -35.92 18.33 -0.76
C ASP A 80 -36.10 19.84 -0.93
N VAL A 81 -35.02 20.62 -0.96
CA VAL A 81 -35.08 22.09 -1.13
C VAL A 81 -35.71 22.47 -2.48
N GLU A 82 -35.35 21.79 -3.57
CA GLU A 82 -35.93 22.02 -4.90
C GLU A 82 -37.43 21.69 -4.90
N ASN A 83 -37.83 20.54 -4.33
CA ASN A 83 -39.24 20.18 -4.29
C ASN A 83 -40.06 21.17 -3.46
N VAL A 84 -39.54 21.59 -2.31
CA VAL A 84 -40.15 22.61 -1.46
C VAL A 84 -40.28 23.93 -2.22
N LEU A 85 -39.22 24.39 -2.90
CA LEU A 85 -39.24 25.64 -3.66
C LEU A 85 -40.24 25.57 -4.83
N ARG A 86 -40.29 24.44 -5.54
CA ARG A 86 -41.25 24.18 -6.62
C ARG A 86 -42.68 24.25 -6.09
N ARG A 87 -43.00 23.53 -5.01
CA ARG A 87 -44.34 23.52 -4.39
C ARG A 87 -44.75 24.90 -3.85
N LEU A 88 -43.84 25.64 -3.24
CA LEU A 88 -44.10 27.02 -2.78
C LEU A 88 -44.41 27.98 -3.96
N ARG A 89 -43.72 27.82 -5.10
CA ARG A 89 -44.02 28.60 -6.32
C ARG A 89 -45.39 28.23 -6.90
N GLU A 90 -45.71 26.94 -7.00
CA GLU A 90 -47.02 26.46 -7.44
C GLU A 90 -48.16 27.01 -6.57
N GLU A 91 -48.03 26.96 -5.24
CA GLU A 91 -49.04 27.50 -4.33
C GLU A 91 -49.23 29.01 -4.49
N ARG A 92 -48.18 29.79 -4.79
CA ARG A 92 -48.32 31.23 -5.05
C ARG A 92 -49.09 31.55 -6.34
N THR A 93 -49.08 30.65 -7.33
CA THR A 93 -49.87 30.84 -8.56
C THR A 93 -51.36 30.61 -8.36
N LYS A 94 -51.77 29.98 -7.26
CA LYS A 94 -53.18 29.74 -6.93
C LYS A 94 -53.88 30.98 -6.38
N PRO A 95 -55.22 31.10 -6.52
CA PRO A 95 -56.01 32.15 -5.87
C PRO A 95 -55.84 32.13 -4.35
N GLU A 96 -55.83 33.30 -3.69
CA GLU A 96 -55.58 33.43 -2.23
C GLU A 96 -56.48 32.55 -1.35
N ALA A 97 -57.73 32.35 -1.75
CA ALA A 97 -58.68 31.51 -1.02
C ALA A 97 -58.33 30.01 -1.01
N GLU A 98 -57.50 29.54 -1.96
CA GLU A 98 -57.09 28.14 -2.09
C GLU A 98 -55.65 27.89 -1.65
N ARG A 99 -54.90 28.95 -1.28
CA ARG A 99 -53.50 28.86 -0.90
C ARG A 99 -53.35 28.17 0.45
N ARG A 100 -52.49 27.16 0.50
CA ARG A 100 -52.09 26.55 1.77
C ARG A 100 -51.06 27.41 2.49
N GLY A 101 -51.02 27.29 3.82
CA GLY A 101 -49.98 27.92 4.62
C GLY A 101 -48.58 27.38 4.26
N PRO A 102 -47.52 28.18 4.48
CA PRO A 102 -46.14 27.77 4.17
C PRO A 102 -45.70 26.52 4.94
N VAL A 103 -46.13 26.38 6.20
CA VAL A 103 -45.83 25.20 7.03
C VAL A 103 -46.39 23.92 6.40
N GLU A 104 -47.67 23.93 6.03
CA GLU A 104 -48.33 22.76 5.44
C GLU A 104 -47.75 22.43 4.07
N THR A 105 -47.44 23.45 3.26
CA THR A 105 -46.85 23.27 1.93
C THR A 105 -45.47 22.61 2.02
N ILE A 106 -44.61 23.11 2.92
CA ILE A 106 -43.25 22.56 3.13
C ILE A 106 -43.35 21.14 3.67
N PHE A 107 -44.19 20.91 4.67
CA PHE A 107 -44.36 19.56 5.24
C PHE A 107 -44.79 18.54 4.18
N ARG A 108 -45.81 18.86 3.37
CA ARG A 108 -46.27 17.96 2.29
C ARG A 108 -45.22 17.76 1.21
N ALA A 109 -44.51 18.82 0.83
CA ALA A 109 -43.42 18.74 -0.16
C ALA A 109 -42.29 17.83 0.33
N SER A 110 -41.87 17.96 1.59
CA SER A 110 -40.83 17.09 2.14
C SER A 110 -41.32 15.65 2.31
N VAL A 111 -42.59 15.41 2.67
CA VAL A 111 -43.14 14.05 2.76
C VAL A 111 -43.24 13.37 1.39
N GLU A 112 -43.54 14.11 0.33
CA GLU A 112 -43.64 13.62 -1.04
C GLU A 112 -42.35 12.93 -1.52
N VAL A 113 -41.19 13.53 -1.27
CA VAL A 113 -39.89 13.00 -1.74
C VAL A 113 -39.18 12.10 -0.73
N ARG A 114 -39.58 12.14 0.55
CA ARG A 114 -38.91 11.39 1.63
C ARG A 114 -38.78 9.91 1.36
N GLY A 115 -39.83 9.27 0.84
CA GLY A 115 -39.81 7.84 0.52
C GLY A 115 -38.74 7.52 -0.52
N ALA A 116 -38.67 8.31 -1.60
CA ALA A 116 -37.69 8.13 -2.66
C ALA A 116 -36.25 8.30 -2.15
N ILE A 117 -36.00 9.34 -1.33
CA ILE A 117 -34.68 9.61 -0.74
C ILE A 117 -34.24 8.46 0.17
N LEU A 118 -35.15 7.96 1.04
CA LEU A 118 -34.89 6.83 1.91
C LEU A 118 -34.53 5.56 1.12
N PHE A 119 -35.34 5.19 0.13
CA PHE A 119 -35.07 4.00 -0.69
C PHE A 119 -33.79 4.15 -1.51
N ALA A 120 -33.53 5.32 -2.10
CA ALA A 120 -32.29 5.60 -2.82
C ALA A 120 -31.07 5.43 -1.91
N THR A 121 -31.12 6.00 -0.70
CA THR A 121 -30.06 5.87 0.33
C THR A 121 -29.83 4.41 0.71
N LEU A 122 -30.89 3.63 0.93
CA LEU A 122 -30.78 2.21 1.26
C LEU A 122 -30.21 1.38 0.13
N VAL A 123 -30.59 1.67 -1.13
CA VAL A 123 -30.02 1.00 -2.31
C VAL A 123 -28.53 1.29 -2.44
N ILE A 124 -28.12 2.54 -2.28
CA ILE A 124 -26.71 2.92 -2.23
C ILE A 124 -25.99 2.16 -1.11
N GLY A 125 -26.59 2.10 0.08
CA GLY A 125 -26.07 1.34 1.21
C GLY A 125 -25.85 -0.14 0.89
N LEU A 126 -26.82 -0.77 0.23
CA LEU A 126 -26.76 -2.17 -0.18
C LEU A 126 -25.65 -2.44 -1.22
N VAL A 127 -25.42 -1.50 -2.14
CA VAL A 127 -24.35 -1.60 -3.15
C VAL A 127 -22.96 -1.60 -2.51
N PHE A 128 -22.79 -0.92 -1.36
CA PHE A 128 -21.52 -0.89 -0.63
C PHE A 128 -21.35 -2.07 0.34
N LEU A 129 -22.42 -2.79 0.69
CA LEU A 129 -22.39 -3.91 1.62
C LEU A 129 -21.37 -5.02 1.25
N PRO A 130 -21.19 -5.40 -0.03
CA PRO A 130 -20.19 -6.39 -0.44
C PRO A 130 -18.76 -6.09 0.00
N LEU A 131 -18.39 -4.81 0.16
CA LEU A 131 -17.03 -4.41 0.58
C LEU A 131 -16.65 -4.95 1.95
N PHE A 132 -17.63 -5.15 2.85
CA PHE A 132 -17.38 -5.68 4.19
C PHE A 132 -17.07 -7.17 4.20
N PHE A 133 -17.43 -7.89 3.14
CA PHE A 133 -17.17 -9.31 2.98
C PHE A 133 -15.85 -9.60 2.26
N LEU A 134 -15.15 -8.60 1.75
CA LEU A 134 -13.84 -8.78 1.11
C LEU A 134 -12.83 -9.33 2.13
N PRO A 135 -12.21 -10.50 1.89
CA PRO A 135 -11.16 -11.04 2.74
C PRO A 135 -9.80 -10.34 2.47
N GLY A 136 -8.80 -10.66 3.29
CA GLY A 136 -7.42 -10.25 3.05
C GLY A 136 -7.15 -8.74 3.20
N ILE A 137 -6.09 -8.28 2.53
CA ILE A 137 -5.60 -6.91 2.62
C ILE A 137 -6.51 -5.92 1.89
N GLU A 138 -7.17 -6.34 0.81
CA GLU A 138 -8.17 -5.53 0.12
C GLU A 138 -9.29 -5.10 1.07
N GLY A 139 -9.82 -6.05 1.86
CA GLY A 139 -10.81 -5.77 2.89
C GLY A 139 -10.29 -4.81 3.96
N LEU A 140 -9.05 -4.98 4.40
CA LEU A 140 -8.44 -4.06 5.39
C LEU A 140 -8.33 -2.62 4.87
N LEU A 141 -8.07 -2.43 3.58
CA LEU A 141 -7.96 -1.11 2.96
C LEU A 141 -9.33 -0.49 2.60
N LEU A 142 -10.27 -1.30 2.10
CA LEU A 142 -11.55 -0.82 1.57
C LEU A 142 -12.66 -0.71 2.62
N ARG A 143 -12.64 -1.51 3.69
CA ARG A 143 -13.66 -1.44 4.75
C ARG A 143 -13.72 -0.08 5.45
N PRO A 144 -12.60 0.57 5.84
CA PRO A 144 -12.65 1.90 6.44
C PRO A 144 -13.23 2.95 5.49
N LEU A 145 -12.91 2.86 4.19
CA LEU A 145 -13.46 3.73 3.16
C LEU A 145 -14.99 3.59 3.05
N GLY A 146 -15.48 2.34 3.00
CA GLY A 146 -16.90 2.04 2.96
C GLY A 146 -17.64 2.47 4.23
N LEU A 147 -17.04 2.26 5.41
CA LEU A 147 -17.62 2.68 6.69
C LEU A 147 -17.79 4.21 6.74
N ALA A 148 -16.77 4.97 6.35
CA ALA A 148 -16.83 6.42 6.35
C ALA A 148 -17.87 6.95 5.36
N TYR A 149 -17.95 6.36 4.18
CA TYR A 149 -18.96 6.69 3.17
C TYR A 149 -20.38 6.43 3.69
N LEU A 150 -20.65 5.23 4.22
CA LEU A 150 -21.98 4.88 4.74
C LEU A 150 -22.37 5.71 5.95
N ALA A 151 -21.44 5.95 6.88
CA ALA A 151 -21.70 6.80 8.04
C ALA A 151 -22.09 8.23 7.62
N ALA A 152 -21.39 8.80 6.64
CA ALA A 152 -21.71 10.12 6.10
C ALA A 152 -23.02 10.13 5.31
N LEU A 153 -23.32 9.06 4.57
CA LEU A 153 -24.58 8.91 3.83
C LEU A 153 -25.80 8.83 4.77
N PHE A 154 -25.75 7.98 5.81
CA PHE A 154 -26.84 7.89 6.78
C PHE A 154 -26.96 9.15 7.65
N ALA A 155 -25.83 9.81 7.94
CA ALA A 155 -25.85 11.12 8.58
C ALA A 155 -26.52 12.18 7.68
N SER A 156 -26.25 12.17 6.37
CA SER A 156 -26.93 13.02 5.39
C SER A 156 -28.43 12.82 5.38
N LEU A 157 -28.87 11.57 5.35
CA LEU A 157 -30.28 11.24 5.41
C LEU A 157 -30.94 11.81 6.68
N ALA A 158 -30.27 11.68 7.83
CA ALA A 158 -30.77 12.25 9.09
C ALA A 158 -30.87 13.79 9.01
N VAL A 159 -29.86 14.45 8.45
CA VAL A 159 -29.83 15.92 8.24
C VAL A 159 -30.91 16.37 7.23
N SER A 160 -31.09 15.63 6.14
CA SER A 160 -32.12 15.89 5.13
C SER A 160 -33.52 15.75 5.70
N VAL A 161 -33.81 14.73 6.52
CA VAL A 161 -35.16 14.55 7.09
C VAL A 161 -35.46 15.51 8.25
N THR A 162 -34.45 16.04 8.94
CA THR A 162 -34.61 16.88 10.14
C THR A 162 -34.30 18.36 9.89
N LEU A 163 -33.02 18.66 9.68
CA LEU A 163 -32.50 20.02 9.60
C LEU A 163 -32.97 20.74 8.33
N THR A 164 -33.01 20.03 7.19
CA THR A 164 -33.32 20.65 5.89
C THR A 164 -34.75 21.22 5.84
N PRO A 165 -35.82 20.48 6.19
CA PRO A 165 -37.18 21.02 6.28
C PRO A 165 -37.30 22.15 7.29
N ALA A 166 -36.59 22.08 8.42
CA ALA A 166 -36.60 23.13 9.44
C ALA A 166 -36.00 24.45 8.92
N LEU A 167 -34.86 24.36 8.21
CA LEU A 167 -34.23 25.51 7.57
C LEU A 167 -35.09 26.04 6.40
N CYS A 168 -35.71 25.17 5.62
CA CYS A 168 -36.68 25.54 4.60
C CYS A 168 -37.82 26.40 5.18
N LEU A 169 -38.40 25.98 6.30
CA LEU A 169 -39.47 26.72 6.98
C LEU A 169 -39.01 28.09 7.48
N TRP A 170 -37.78 28.19 7.95
CA TRP A 170 -37.25 29.44 8.50
C TRP A 170 -36.85 30.45 7.41
N LEU A 171 -36.24 29.98 6.31
CA LEU A 171 -35.59 30.83 5.30
C LEU A 171 -36.44 31.09 4.04
N LEU A 172 -37.20 30.10 3.55
CA LEU A 172 -37.83 30.17 2.22
C LEU A 172 -39.14 30.98 2.14
N PRO A 173 -40.06 30.99 3.12
CA PRO A 173 -41.36 31.67 2.99
C PRO A 173 -41.28 33.16 2.70
N ARG A 174 -40.17 33.80 3.08
CA ARG A 174 -39.91 35.25 2.90
C ARG A 174 -38.92 35.54 1.76
N GLY A 175 -38.65 34.58 0.89
CA GLY A 175 -37.63 34.67 -0.16
C GLY A 175 -38.10 35.43 -1.41
N ARG A 176 -37.20 36.25 -2.00
CA ARG A 176 -37.43 36.96 -3.29
C ARG A 176 -37.46 36.03 -4.51
N SER A 177 -36.97 34.79 -4.38
CA SER A 177 -36.99 33.74 -5.41
C SER A 177 -38.37 33.13 -5.69
N LEU A 178 -39.36 33.51 -4.88
CA LEU A 178 -40.75 33.21 -5.14
C LEU A 178 -41.40 34.25 -6.07
N GLU A 179 -40.72 35.38 -6.35
CA GLU A 179 -41.14 36.41 -7.30
C GLU A 179 -40.40 36.30 -8.64
N HIS A 180 -39.12 35.91 -8.58
CA HIS A 180 -38.31 35.64 -9.76
C HIS A 180 -38.46 34.17 -10.14
N GLY A 181 -39.04 33.90 -11.32
CA GLY A 181 -39.22 32.55 -11.85
C GLY A 181 -37.90 31.80 -12.06
N GLU A 182 -37.98 30.60 -12.65
CA GLU A 182 -36.80 29.72 -12.81
C GLU A 182 -35.59 30.41 -13.47
N PRO A 183 -34.35 30.06 -13.05
CA PRO A 183 -33.12 30.59 -13.62
C PRO A 183 -33.09 30.45 -15.15
N ARG A 184 -32.54 31.44 -15.85
CA ARG A 184 -32.51 31.48 -17.33
C ARG A 184 -31.80 30.26 -17.93
N LEU A 185 -30.71 29.83 -17.29
CA LEU A 185 -29.94 28.65 -17.69
C LEU A 185 -30.79 27.38 -17.61
N LEU A 186 -31.47 27.17 -16.48
CA LEU A 186 -32.34 26.01 -16.27
C LEU A 186 -33.48 25.98 -17.30
N ARG A 187 -34.09 27.13 -17.60
CA ARG A 187 -35.15 27.23 -18.60
C ARG A 187 -34.66 26.87 -20.00
N ALA A 188 -33.46 27.32 -20.38
CA ALA A 188 -32.85 26.99 -21.65
C ALA A 188 -32.57 25.47 -21.76
N LEU A 189 -32.02 24.87 -20.71
CA LEU A 189 -31.76 23.43 -20.61
C LEU A 189 -33.06 22.62 -20.73
N LYS A 190 -34.10 22.96 -19.97
CA LYS A 190 -35.42 22.30 -20.06
C LYS A 190 -36.01 22.37 -21.45
N SER A 191 -35.99 23.55 -22.09
CA SER A 191 -36.54 23.72 -23.45
C SER A 191 -35.81 22.87 -24.49
N ARG A 192 -34.51 22.60 -24.30
CA ARG A 192 -33.74 21.73 -25.19
C ARG A 192 -34.00 20.25 -24.89
N TYR A 193 -34.03 19.90 -23.62
CA TYR A 193 -34.37 18.55 -23.16
C TYR A 193 -35.76 18.12 -23.65
N GLU A 194 -36.78 18.96 -23.53
CA GLU A 194 -38.14 18.67 -24.01
C GLU A 194 -38.17 18.40 -25.51
N ARG A 195 -37.49 19.23 -26.31
CA ARG A 195 -37.39 19.03 -27.77
C ARG A 195 -36.73 17.71 -28.14
N ASP A 196 -35.66 17.35 -27.44
CA ASP A 196 -34.92 16.12 -27.71
C ASP A 196 -35.69 14.89 -27.21
N LEU A 197 -36.35 14.98 -26.06
CA LEU A 197 -37.22 13.94 -25.51
C LEU A 197 -38.39 13.64 -26.45
N GLU A 198 -39.06 14.66 -26.98
CA GLU A 198 -40.13 14.47 -27.96
C GLU A 198 -39.65 13.73 -29.23
N ARG A 199 -38.45 14.03 -29.72
CA ARG A 199 -37.86 13.33 -30.87
C ARG A 199 -37.61 11.85 -30.56
N VAL A 200 -37.07 11.56 -29.39
CA VAL A 200 -36.77 10.19 -28.95
C VAL A 200 -38.05 9.39 -28.73
N LEU A 201 -39.06 9.96 -28.07
CA LEU A 201 -40.33 9.28 -27.83
C LEU A 201 -41.12 9.00 -29.13
N ARG A 202 -41.01 9.87 -30.14
CA ARG A 202 -41.62 9.63 -31.46
C ARG A 202 -40.99 8.46 -32.22
N ARG A 203 -39.70 8.20 -32.02
CA ARG A 203 -38.96 7.10 -32.66
C ARG A 203 -37.91 6.53 -31.69
N PRO A 204 -38.28 5.60 -30.80
CA PRO A 204 -37.34 5.07 -29.79
C PRO A 204 -36.29 4.12 -30.39
N GLY A 205 -36.56 3.49 -31.55
CA GLY A 205 -35.70 2.48 -32.18
C GLY A 205 -34.24 2.91 -32.37
N PRO A 206 -33.94 4.06 -33.02
CA PRO A 206 -32.57 4.55 -33.17
C PRO A 206 -31.85 4.78 -31.85
N MET A 207 -32.55 5.28 -30.83
CA MET A 207 -31.96 5.52 -29.51
C MET A 207 -31.64 4.20 -28.80
N LEU A 208 -32.55 3.22 -28.86
CA LEU A 208 -32.32 1.88 -28.32
C LEU A 208 -31.17 1.17 -29.05
N ALA A 209 -31.08 1.31 -30.37
CA ALA A 209 -29.99 0.76 -31.16
C ALA A 209 -28.65 1.40 -30.81
N ALA A 210 -28.61 2.72 -30.64
CA ALA A 210 -27.42 3.44 -30.19
C ALA A 210 -27.00 3.01 -28.77
N ALA A 211 -27.94 2.89 -27.84
CA ALA A 211 -27.68 2.41 -26.47
C ALA A 211 -27.14 0.97 -26.47
N ALA A 212 -27.74 0.08 -27.26
CA ALA A 212 -27.26 -1.29 -27.42
C ALA A 212 -25.86 -1.35 -28.05
N LEU A 213 -25.60 -0.53 -29.08
CA LEU A 213 -24.28 -0.43 -29.71
C LEU A 213 -23.23 0.08 -28.72
N LEU A 214 -23.54 1.10 -27.93
CA LEU A 214 -22.66 1.63 -26.88
C LEU A 214 -22.39 0.58 -25.79
N LEU A 215 -23.41 -0.19 -25.40
CA LEU A 215 -23.22 -1.30 -24.45
C LEU A 215 -22.30 -2.37 -25.02
N VAL A 216 -22.51 -2.79 -26.27
CA VAL A 216 -21.64 -3.77 -26.94
C VAL A 216 -20.22 -3.23 -27.09
N ALA A 217 -20.04 -1.97 -27.45
CA ALA A 217 -18.74 -1.33 -27.54
C ALA A 217 -18.04 -1.28 -26.17
N ALA A 218 -18.76 -0.93 -25.10
CA ALA A 218 -18.22 -0.94 -23.74
C ALA A 218 -17.80 -2.36 -23.30
N LEU A 219 -18.61 -3.38 -23.58
CA LEU A 219 -18.28 -4.77 -23.29
C LEU A 219 -17.10 -5.27 -24.14
N ALA A 220 -16.98 -4.83 -25.39
CA ALA A 220 -15.86 -5.14 -26.26
C ALA A 220 -14.53 -4.52 -25.80
N LEU A 221 -14.57 -3.45 -24.99
CA LEU A 221 -13.38 -2.84 -24.38
C LEU A 221 -12.87 -3.59 -23.14
N VAL A 222 -13.72 -4.40 -22.49
CA VAL A 222 -13.34 -5.17 -21.27
C VAL A 222 -12.07 -6.02 -21.45
N PRO A 223 -11.87 -6.80 -22.53
CA PRO A 223 -10.64 -7.59 -22.71
C PRO A 223 -9.39 -6.74 -22.95
N LEU A 224 -9.53 -5.46 -23.29
CA LEU A 224 -8.40 -4.53 -23.48
C LEU A 224 -7.95 -3.86 -22.18
N LEU A 225 -8.71 -4.01 -21.09
CA LEU A 225 -8.36 -3.45 -19.80
C LEU A 225 -7.26 -4.28 -19.12
N GLY A 226 -6.19 -3.60 -18.71
CA GLY A 226 -5.16 -4.18 -17.84
C GLY A 226 -5.74 -4.58 -16.48
N ARG A 227 -5.16 -5.62 -15.87
CA ARG A 227 -5.54 -6.10 -14.54
C ARG A 227 -4.38 -5.87 -13.57
N SER A 228 -4.65 -5.16 -12.49
CA SER A 228 -3.71 -4.94 -11.38
C SER A 228 -4.40 -5.28 -10.07
N PHE A 229 -3.66 -5.83 -9.10
CA PHE A 229 -4.18 -6.15 -7.77
C PHE A 229 -4.64 -4.87 -7.04
N LEU A 230 -3.76 -3.88 -6.95
CA LEU A 230 -4.04 -2.54 -6.45
C LEU A 230 -3.32 -1.51 -7.33
N PRO A 231 -3.82 -0.26 -7.41
CA PRO A 231 -3.05 0.83 -7.99
C PRO A 231 -1.71 0.97 -7.25
N GLU A 232 -0.64 1.23 -7.99
CA GLU A 232 0.65 1.49 -7.36
C GLU A 232 0.58 2.72 -6.47
N PHE A 233 0.97 2.56 -5.20
CA PHE A 233 1.11 3.69 -4.31
C PHE A 233 2.20 4.63 -4.82
N ASN A 234 2.09 5.92 -4.52
CA ASN A 234 3.19 6.85 -4.67
C ASN A 234 3.59 7.34 -3.28
N GLU A 235 4.60 6.70 -2.72
CA GLU A 235 5.00 6.91 -1.32
C GLU A 235 5.99 8.09 -1.15
N GLY A 236 6.48 8.67 -2.25
CA GLY A 236 7.53 9.70 -2.22
C GLY A 236 8.92 9.17 -1.86
N SER A 237 9.08 7.85 -1.78
CA SER A 237 10.34 7.17 -1.53
C SER A 237 10.40 5.83 -2.26
N LEU A 238 11.61 5.31 -2.39
CA LEU A 238 11.90 3.99 -2.95
C LEU A 238 12.62 3.15 -1.91
N THR A 239 12.36 1.84 -1.94
CA THR A 239 13.19 0.83 -1.27
C THR A 239 13.97 0.11 -2.35
N VAL A 240 15.29 0.25 -2.32
CA VAL A 240 16.21 -0.34 -3.29
C VAL A 240 16.94 -1.49 -2.62
N SER A 241 16.72 -2.71 -3.09
CA SER A 241 17.44 -3.90 -2.61
C SER A 241 18.62 -4.17 -3.52
N VAL A 242 19.81 -4.24 -2.96
CA VAL A 242 21.06 -4.54 -3.66
C VAL A 242 21.56 -5.88 -3.15
N VAL A 243 21.63 -6.87 -4.03
CA VAL A 243 22.04 -8.24 -3.66
C VAL A 243 23.30 -8.61 -4.45
N ALA A 244 24.39 -8.83 -3.72
CA ALA A 244 25.65 -9.34 -4.24
C ALA A 244 25.66 -10.89 -4.20
N PRO A 245 26.61 -11.56 -4.87
CA PRO A 245 26.67 -13.01 -4.90
C PRO A 245 26.81 -13.60 -3.49
N PRO A 246 26.15 -14.73 -3.18
CA PRO A 246 26.27 -15.36 -1.88
C PRO A 246 27.73 -15.67 -1.50
N GLY A 247 28.11 -15.37 -0.26
CA GLY A 247 29.49 -15.48 0.21
C GLY A 247 30.32 -14.20 0.11
N THR A 248 29.79 -13.14 -0.49
CA THR A 248 30.43 -11.81 -0.48
C THR A 248 30.56 -11.31 0.97
N SER A 249 31.72 -10.74 1.30
CA SER A 249 32.00 -10.24 2.65
C SER A 249 31.14 -9.01 2.95
N LEU A 250 30.95 -8.70 4.24
CA LEU A 250 30.21 -7.49 4.65
C LEU A 250 30.90 -6.21 4.16
N ALA A 251 32.23 -6.18 4.17
CA ALA A 251 33.02 -5.04 3.72
C ALA A 251 32.88 -4.80 2.21
N ASP A 252 32.95 -5.86 1.41
CA ASP A 252 32.78 -5.76 -0.05
C ASP A 252 31.33 -5.37 -0.40
N SER A 253 30.35 -5.91 0.33
CA SER A 253 28.94 -5.58 0.16
C SER A 253 28.65 -4.13 0.57
N ASP A 254 29.32 -3.59 1.59
CA ASP A 254 29.26 -2.17 1.94
C ASP A 254 29.83 -1.28 0.82
N ALA A 255 30.97 -1.67 0.23
CA ALA A 255 31.60 -0.93 -0.86
C ALA A 255 30.73 -0.92 -2.14
N LEU A 256 30.15 -2.07 -2.50
CA LEU A 256 29.20 -2.18 -3.61
C LEU A 256 27.94 -1.35 -3.34
N GLY A 257 27.37 -1.46 -2.12
CA GLY A 257 26.22 -0.69 -1.69
C GLY A 257 26.47 0.83 -1.75
N ARG A 258 27.66 1.28 -1.33
CA ARG A 258 28.08 2.69 -1.43
C ARG A 258 28.16 3.16 -2.88
N THR A 259 28.63 2.31 -3.80
CA THR A 259 28.69 2.65 -5.23
C THR A 259 27.30 2.86 -5.81
N VAL A 260 26.33 2.00 -5.46
CA VAL A 260 24.92 2.17 -5.86
C VAL A 260 24.34 3.45 -5.25
N GLU A 261 24.60 3.68 -3.97
CA GLU A 261 24.16 4.86 -3.23
C GLU A 261 24.64 6.18 -3.88
N GLU A 262 25.93 6.29 -4.17
CA GLU A 262 26.52 7.45 -4.87
C GLU A 262 25.94 7.64 -6.27
N THR A 263 25.69 6.54 -6.99
CA THR A 263 25.06 6.57 -8.31
C THR A 263 23.64 7.14 -8.25
N LEU A 264 22.85 6.74 -7.24
CA LEU A 264 21.49 7.25 -7.07
C LEU A 264 21.47 8.70 -6.55
N LEU A 265 22.40 9.08 -5.66
CA LEU A 265 22.54 10.46 -5.20
C LEU A 265 22.90 11.45 -6.33
N GLY A 266 23.44 10.96 -7.44
CA GLY A 266 23.69 11.76 -8.64
C GLY A 266 22.42 12.27 -9.34
N PHE A 267 21.25 11.71 -9.04
CA PHE A 267 19.99 12.17 -9.60
C PHE A 267 19.42 13.36 -8.82
N PRO A 268 19.03 14.47 -9.48
CA PRO A 268 18.55 15.68 -8.80
C PRO A 268 17.23 15.47 -8.04
N GLU A 269 16.47 14.42 -8.36
CA GLU A 269 15.26 14.06 -7.65
C GLU A 269 15.52 13.34 -6.32
N VAL A 270 16.72 12.79 -6.10
CA VAL A 270 17.08 12.11 -4.86
C VAL A 270 17.49 13.14 -3.83
N VAL A 271 16.76 13.18 -2.71
CA VAL A 271 17.02 14.11 -1.60
C VAL A 271 18.03 13.52 -0.63
N SER A 272 17.84 12.25 -0.30
CA SER A 272 18.69 11.53 0.64
C SER A 272 18.57 10.02 0.43
N THR A 273 19.64 9.32 0.79
CA THR A 273 19.70 7.88 0.88
C THR A 273 19.96 7.47 2.33
N SER A 274 19.39 6.34 2.74
CA SER A 274 19.72 5.68 4.00
C SER A 274 19.90 4.20 3.69
N ARG A 275 21.09 3.67 3.95
CA ARG A 275 21.44 2.30 3.58
C ARG A 275 21.75 1.45 4.80
N ARG A 276 21.31 0.21 4.74
CA ARG A 276 21.66 -0.86 5.66
C ARG A 276 22.24 -2.04 4.87
N THR A 277 23.46 -2.45 5.19
CA THR A 277 24.06 -3.68 4.66
C THR A 277 24.02 -4.78 5.71
N GLY A 278 23.62 -5.98 5.30
CA GLY A 278 23.32 -7.08 6.21
C GLY A 278 22.02 -6.84 6.96
N ARG A 279 22.05 -7.04 8.28
CA ARG A 279 20.87 -6.93 9.13
C ARG A 279 21.19 -6.19 10.43
N ALA A 280 20.17 -5.56 10.99
CA ALA A 280 20.22 -5.07 12.37
C ALA A 280 19.97 -6.23 13.38
N GLU A 281 20.35 -6.06 14.64
CA GLU A 281 20.15 -7.07 15.69
C GLU A 281 18.67 -7.45 15.87
N ARG A 282 17.76 -6.48 15.76
CA ARG A 282 16.30 -6.63 15.87
C ARG A 282 15.57 -6.43 14.54
N ASP A 283 16.24 -6.76 13.45
CA ASP A 283 15.68 -6.63 12.12
C ASP A 283 14.50 -7.59 11.90
N GLU A 284 13.46 -7.08 11.25
CA GLU A 284 12.28 -7.86 10.83
C GLU A 284 12.58 -8.75 9.61
N HIS A 285 13.65 -8.43 8.86
CA HIS A 285 14.09 -9.20 7.70
C HIS A 285 15.30 -10.08 8.02
N VAL A 286 15.31 -11.30 7.46
CA VAL A 286 16.50 -12.15 7.44
C VAL A 286 17.28 -11.84 6.17
N GLN A 287 18.31 -11.01 6.28
CA GLN A 287 19.23 -10.69 5.18
C GLN A 287 20.64 -11.19 5.50
N GLY A 288 21.31 -11.76 4.49
CA GLY A 288 22.72 -12.14 4.56
C GLY A 288 23.65 -10.94 4.47
N ALA A 289 24.93 -11.13 4.80
CA ALA A 289 25.94 -10.08 4.69
C ALA A 289 26.15 -9.57 3.25
N ASN A 290 25.73 -10.36 2.25
CA ASN A 290 25.79 -10.06 0.82
C ASN A 290 24.64 -9.17 0.30
N ALA A 291 23.69 -8.79 1.17
CA ALA A 291 22.55 -7.97 0.78
C ALA A 291 22.63 -6.60 1.47
N ALA A 292 22.16 -5.58 0.77
CA ALA A 292 21.94 -4.25 1.29
C ALA A 292 20.56 -3.75 0.88
N GLU A 293 19.96 -2.95 1.74
CA GLU A 293 18.67 -2.31 1.52
C GLU A 293 18.85 -0.81 1.74
N MET A 294 18.38 -0.03 0.77
CA MET A 294 18.53 1.41 0.76
C MET A 294 17.17 2.06 0.61
N GLU A 295 16.84 2.96 1.53
CA GLU A 295 15.71 3.86 1.41
C GLU A 295 16.17 5.13 0.69
N VAL A 296 15.49 5.47 -0.40
CA VAL A 296 15.78 6.64 -1.23
C VAL A 296 14.59 7.58 -1.13
N VAL A 297 14.79 8.76 -0.56
CA VAL A 297 13.75 9.79 -0.49
C VAL A 297 13.76 10.60 -1.77
N LEU A 298 12.61 10.69 -2.42
CA LEU A 298 12.45 11.42 -3.67
C LEU A 298 11.72 12.74 -3.43
N ARG A 299 12.11 13.77 -4.18
CA ARG A 299 11.29 14.97 -4.35
C ARG A 299 10.43 14.87 -5.61
N SER A 300 9.37 15.65 -5.64
CA SER A 300 8.55 15.81 -6.85
C SER A 300 9.39 16.34 -8.00
N GLY A 301 9.26 15.71 -9.17
CA GLY A 301 10.00 16.06 -10.37
C GLY A 301 9.33 15.46 -11.60
N ARG A 302 10.13 14.83 -12.46
CA ARG A 302 9.66 14.12 -13.66
C ARG A 302 8.81 12.88 -13.33
N PRO A 303 8.08 12.31 -14.31
CA PRO A 303 7.30 11.10 -14.09
C PRO A 303 8.14 9.98 -13.48
N LYS A 304 7.61 9.36 -12.42
CA LYS A 304 8.30 8.31 -11.65
C LYS A 304 8.76 7.15 -12.53
N ALA A 305 7.96 6.76 -13.52
CA ALA A 305 8.29 5.68 -14.45
C ALA A 305 9.56 5.99 -15.27
N GLU A 306 9.72 7.23 -15.73
CA GLU A 306 10.90 7.67 -16.48
C GLU A 306 12.14 7.71 -15.58
N LEU A 307 12.00 8.27 -14.37
CA LEU A 307 13.07 8.30 -13.37
C LEU A 307 13.55 6.88 -13.01
N LEU A 308 12.63 5.95 -12.75
CA LEU A 308 12.97 4.56 -12.44
C LEU A 308 13.65 3.85 -13.60
N ALA A 309 13.22 4.10 -14.84
CA ALA A 309 13.87 3.52 -16.02
C ALA A 309 15.33 3.97 -16.16
N GLU A 310 15.61 5.25 -15.91
CA GLU A 310 16.97 5.77 -15.92
C GLU A 310 17.82 5.29 -14.74
N MET A 311 17.26 5.26 -13.54
CA MET A 311 17.94 4.72 -12.35
C MET A 311 18.33 3.26 -12.57
N ARG A 312 17.42 2.43 -13.11
CA ARG A 312 17.71 1.03 -13.49
C ARG A 312 18.88 0.95 -14.47
N LYS A 313 18.90 1.80 -15.50
CA LYS A 313 19.99 1.83 -16.48
C LYS A 313 21.32 2.22 -15.86
N ALA A 314 21.32 3.17 -14.91
CA ALA A 314 22.52 3.63 -14.23
C ALA A 314 23.11 2.54 -13.32
N VAL A 315 22.28 1.87 -12.51
CA VAL A 315 22.76 0.81 -11.60
C VAL A 315 23.09 -0.50 -12.31
N ALA A 316 22.49 -0.78 -13.48
CA ALA A 316 22.81 -1.94 -14.30
C ALA A 316 24.26 -1.94 -14.84
N ALA A 317 24.95 -0.79 -14.81
CA ALA A 317 26.35 -0.69 -15.17
C ALA A 317 27.29 -1.28 -14.10
N ILE A 318 26.81 -1.51 -12.87
CA ILE A 318 27.61 -2.04 -11.76
C ILE A 318 27.63 -3.58 -11.88
N PRO A 319 28.79 -4.20 -12.12
CA PRO A 319 28.86 -5.63 -12.39
C PRO A 319 28.65 -6.46 -11.11
N GLY A 320 28.00 -7.61 -11.27
CA GLY A 320 27.93 -8.65 -10.24
C GLY A 320 26.89 -8.42 -9.14
N ILE A 321 26.05 -7.39 -9.24
CA ILE A 321 24.94 -7.16 -8.30
C ILE A 321 23.59 -7.23 -9.01
N VAL A 322 22.56 -7.61 -8.26
CA VAL A 322 21.16 -7.50 -8.67
C VAL A 322 20.52 -6.38 -7.86
N VAL A 323 19.94 -5.40 -8.56
CA VAL A 323 19.26 -4.27 -7.92
C VAL A 323 17.78 -4.33 -8.24
N THR A 324 16.93 -4.37 -7.21
CA THR A 324 15.47 -4.32 -7.37
C THR A 324 14.91 -3.05 -6.74
N PHE A 325 13.93 -2.46 -7.42
CA PHE A 325 13.27 -1.23 -6.97
C PHE A 325 11.85 -1.54 -6.48
N GLY A 326 11.56 -1.12 -5.25
CA GLY A 326 10.23 -1.19 -4.64
C GLY A 326 9.88 0.11 -3.92
N GLN A 327 8.82 0.06 -3.12
CA GLN A 327 8.43 1.16 -2.23
C GLN A 327 8.20 0.62 -0.82
N PRO A 328 8.47 1.40 0.25
CA PRO A 328 8.49 0.87 1.61
C PRO A 328 7.21 0.13 2.04
N ILE A 329 6.03 0.70 1.81
CA ILE A 329 4.75 0.12 2.23
C ILE A 329 4.35 -1.02 1.30
N SER A 330 4.41 -0.82 -0.03
CA SER A 330 4.15 -1.90 -1.00
C SER A 330 5.04 -3.12 -0.74
N HIS A 331 6.34 -2.90 -0.58
CA HIS A 331 7.34 -3.94 -0.32
C HIS A 331 7.05 -4.72 0.97
N ARG A 332 6.64 -4.03 2.04
CA ARG A 332 6.23 -4.70 3.29
C ARG A 332 4.96 -5.53 3.10
N ILE A 333 3.97 -5.02 2.36
CA ILE A 333 2.73 -5.75 2.06
C ILE A 333 3.07 -7.03 1.26
N ASP A 334 3.88 -6.92 0.21
CA ASP A 334 4.26 -8.05 -0.64
C ASP A 334 5.06 -9.09 0.15
N HIS A 335 5.97 -8.64 1.01
CA HIS A 335 6.76 -9.52 1.88
C HIS A 335 5.87 -10.25 2.90
N MET A 336 4.90 -9.58 3.50
CA MET A 336 3.95 -10.22 4.43
C MET A 336 3.03 -11.24 3.75
N LEU A 337 2.60 -10.97 2.51
CA LEU A 337 1.71 -11.86 1.77
C LEU A 337 2.42 -13.08 1.17
N SER A 338 3.57 -12.86 0.54
CA SER A 338 4.21 -13.85 -0.31
C SER A 338 5.54 -14.37 0.26
N GLY A 339 6.14 -13.65 1.20
CA GLY A 339 7.54 -13.86 1.61
C GLY A 339 8.56 -13.48 0.51
N SER A 340 8.11 -12.83 -0.57
CA SER A 340 8.95 -12.25 -1.63
C SER A 340 8.90 -10.73 -1.53
N LYS A 341 9.97 -10.10 -2.01
CA LYS A 341 10.12 -8.64 -2.10
C LYS A 341 9.64 -8.07 -3.45
N SER A 342 8.98 -8.89 -4.27
CA SER A 342 8.60 -8.58 -5.64
C SER A 342 7.11 -8.78 -5.90
N ASN A 343 6.60 -8.11 -6.94
CA ASN A 343 5.18 -8.16 -7.34
C ASN A 343 4.74 -9.56 -7.79
N LEU A 344 5.65 -10.39 -8.29
CA LEU A 344 5.38 -11.76 -8.72
C LEU A 344 6.49 -12.67 -8.18
N ALA A 345 6.10 -13.79 -7.57
CA ALA A 345 7.08 -14.77 -7.11
C ALA A 345 6.71 -16.19 -7.55
N VAL A 346 7.71 -16.93 -8.03
CA VAL A 346 7.59 -18.35 -8.37
C VAL A 346 8.25 -19.18 -7.27
N LYS A 347 7.45 -20.03 -6.63
CA LYS A 347 7.89 -20.93 -5.56
C LYS A 347 8.02 -22.36 -6.07
N VAL A 348 9.22 -22.93 -5.98
CA VAL A 348 9.49 -24.33 -6.33
C VAL A 348 9.73 -25.11 -5.05
N PHE A 349 8.89 -26.11 -4.76
CA PHE A 349 8.97 -26.92 -3.55
C PHE A 349 9.66 -28.26 -3.83
N GLY A 350 10.46 -28.72 -2.88
CA GLY A 350 11.14 -30.01 -3.02
C GLY A 350 12.01 -30.36 -1.81
N PRO A 351 12.30 -31.65 -1.59
CA PRO A 351 13.11 -32.08 -0.45
C PRO A 351 14.61 -31.86 -0.67
N GLU A 352 15.09 -31.85 -1.91
CA GLU A 352 16.51 -31.93 -2.24
C GLU A 352 17.02 -30.60 -2.84
N LEU A 353 18.03 -30.01 -2.20
CA LEU A 353 18.50 -28.65 -2.54
C LEU A 353 19.23 -28.57 -3.89
N GLY A 354 19.86 -29.66 -4.35
CA GLY A 354 20.52 -29.70 -5.65
C GLY A 354 19.50 -29.69 -6.78
N THR A 355 18.47 -30.53 -6.69
CA THR A 355 17.34 -30.51 -7.63
C THR A 355 16.60 -29.17 -7.65
N LEU A 356 16.34 -28.58 -6.48
CA LEU A 356 15.69 -27.25 -6.41
C LEU A 356 16.48 -26.17 -7.15
N ARG A 357 17.82 -26.17 -7.03
CA ARG A 357 18.70 -25.24 -7.76
C ARG A 357 18.60 -25.39 -9.26
N ALA A 358 18.68 -26.64 -9.71
CA ALA A 358 18.63 -26.95 -11.14
C ALA A 358 17.29 -26.50 -11.74
N LEU A 359 16.19 -26.75 -11.03
CA LEU A 359 14.86 -26.31 -11.44
C LEU A 359 14.72 -24.79 -11.39
N ALA A 360 15.21 -24.12 -10.35
CA ALA A 360 15.19 -22.66 -10.25
C ALA A 360 15.94 -22.02 -11.43
N GLY A 361 17.14 -22.50 -11.77
CA GLY A 361 17.88 -21.99 -12.93
C GLY A 361 17.25 -22.32 -14.30
N GLN A 362 16.36 -23.32 -14.38
CA GLN A 362 15.55 -23.54 -15.58
C GLN A 362 14.37 -22.56 -15.66
N VAL A 363 13.69 -22.33 -14.53
CA VAL A 363 12.61 -21.35 -14.44
C VAL A 363 13.13 -19.94 -14.72
N GLU A 364 14.27 -19.56 -14.16
CA GLU A 364 14.91 -18.25 -14.41
C GLU A 364 15.15 -18.00 -15.90
N ARG A 365 15.72 -19.00 -16.61
CA ARG A 365 15.94 -18.90 -18.06
C ARG A 365 14.63 -18.77 -18.84
N ALA A 366 13.63 -19.59 -18.51
CA ALA A 366 12.32 -19.52 -19.16
C ALA A 366 11.63 -18.16 -18.92
N LEU A 367 11.73 -17.61 -17.72
CA LEU A 367 11.16 -16.30 -17.37
C LEU A 367 11.91 -15.14 -18.05
N SER A 368 13.23 -15.26 -18.24
CA SER A 368 14.01 -14.20 -18.90
C SER A 368 13.60 -13.93 -20.35
N GLU A 369 12.91 -14.87 -21.01
CA GLU A 369 12.40 -14.72 -22.37
C GLU A 369 10.99 -14.08 -22.43
N VAL A 370 10.31 -13.95 -21.29
CA VAL A 370 8.94 -13.42 -21.23
C VAL A 370 8.96 -11.89 -21.27
N ALA A 371 8.29 -11.33 -22.28
CA ALA A 371 8.15 -9.88 -22.42
C ALA A 371 7.45 -9.26 -21.19
N GLY A 372 8.07 -8.23 -20.62
CA GLY A 372 7.54 -7.49 -19.46
C GLY A 372 8.14 -7.88 -18.11
N ILE A 373 8.92 -8.97 -18.04
CA ILE A 373 9.68 -9.31 -16.83
C ILE A 373 10.89 -8.38 -16.72
N VAL A 374 11.04 -7.75 -15.55
CA VAL A 374 12.16 -6.89 -15.18
C VAL A 374 12.67 -7.28 -13.80
N ASP A 375 13.93 -6.96 -13.52
CA ASP A 375 14.54 -7.12 -12.19
C ASP A 375 14.50 -8.58 -11.66
N LEU A 376 14.50 -9.58 -12.56
CA LEU A 376 14.42 -11.01 -12.23
C LEU A 376 15.58 -11.41 -11.29
N SER A 377 15.23 -11.92 -10.11
CA SER A 377 16.21 -12.37 -9.13
C SER A 377 15.93 -13.81 -8.70
N ASN A 378 16.91 -14.68 -8.94
CA ASN A 378 16.93 -16.02 -8.37
C ASN A 378 17.55 -15.96 -6.98
N GLN A 379 16.70 -15.68 -6.00
CA GLN A 379 17.12 -15.48 -4.63
C GLN A 379 17.57 -16.81 -3.99
N GLU A 380 18.88 -16.88 -3.76
CA GLU A 380 19.49 -17.69 -2.72
C GLU A 380 19.43 -19.21 -2.87
N GLN A 381 20.08 -19.73 -3.91
CA GLN A 381 20.51 -21.13 -3.91
C GLN A 381 21.94 -21.37 -4.41
N ALA A 382 22.79 -20.34 -4.50
CA ALA A 382 24.20 -20.57 -4.78
C ALA A 382 24.89 -21.25 -3.59
N ALA A 383 25.77 -22.21 -3.89
CA ALA A 383 26.57 -22.83 -2.85
C ALA A 383 27.68 -21.85 -2.44
N VAL A 384 27.80 -21.61 -1.15
CA VAL A 384 28.75 -20.66 -0.56
C VAL A 384 29.98 -21.45 -0.11
N PRO A 385 31.20 -20.92 -0.31
CA PRO A 385 32.40 -21.49 0.26
C PRO A 385 32.31 -21.56 1.79
N GLN A 386 32.49 -22.76 2.34
CA GLN A 386 32.50 -23.03 3.77
C GLN A 386 33.82 -23.71 4.14
N LEU A 387 34.35 -23.35 5.31
CA LEU A 387 35.46 -24.06 5.91
C LEU A 387 34.91 -25.15 6.81
N VAL A 388 35.05 -26.41 6.41
CA VAL A 388 34.57 -27.59 7.13
C VAL A 388 35.72 -28.25 7.86
N PHE A 389 35.52 -28.51 9.15
CA PHE A 389 36.46 -29.27 9.99
C PHE A 389 35.98 -30.71 10.12
N ASP A 390 36.64 -31.63 9.43
CA ASP A 390 36.39 -33.06 9.61
C ASP A 390 37.17 -33.54 10.84
N LEU A 391 36.46 -33.80 11.93
CA LEU A 391 37.04 -34.27 13.18
C LEU A 391 37.34 -35.77 13.15
N ASP A 392 38.61 -36.14 13.36
CA ASP A 392 39.05 -37.54 13.43
C ASP A 392 38.77 -38.11 14.82
N ARG A 393 37.67 -38.86 14.93
CA ARG A 393 37.24 -39.49 16.18
C ARG A 393 38.29 -40.45 16.76
N ALA A 394 39.06 -41.14 15.93
CA ALA A 394 40.07 -42.07 16.41
C ALA A 394 41.27 -41.32 16.99
N ALA A 395 41.68 -40.21 16.37
CA ALA A 395 42.71 -39.33 16.90
C ALA A 395 42.28 -38.66 18.20
N MET A 396 41.07 -38.12 18.24
CA MET A 396 40.50 -37.52 19.45
C MET A 396 40.43 -38.51 20.62
N ALA A 397 40.06 -39.77 20.37
CA ALA A 397 39.99 -40.81 21.40
C ALA A 397 41.36 -41.13 22.01
N ARG A 398 42.45 -41.10 21.20
CA ARG A 398 43.82 -41.32 21.70
C ARG A 398 44.27 -40.25 22.69
N HIS A 399 43.77 -39.03 22.54
CA HIS A 399 44.09 -37.90 23.42
C HIS A 399 42.97 -37.56 24.42
N GLY A 400 41.96 -38.44 24.54
CA GLY A 400 40.85 -38.24 25.47
C GLY A 400 40.02 -36.97 25.23
N LEU A 401 39.96 -36.45 23.99
CA LEU A 401 39.24 -35.23 23.63
C LEU A 401 37.77 -35.52 23.24
N PRO A 402 36.77 -35.06 24.01
CA PRO A 402 35.36 -35.26 23.65
C PRO A 402 34.92 -34.41 22.46
N MET A 403 33.97 -34.91 21.67
CA MET A 403 33.41 -34.20 20.50
C MET A 403 32.85 -32.81 20.84
N ALA A 404 32.13 -32.69 21.96
CA ALA A 404 31.55 -31.43 22.39
C ALA A 404 32.63 -30.39 22.76
N GLU A 405 33.78 -30.85 23.27
CA GLU A 405 34.88 -29.96 23.66
C GLU A 405 35.70 -29.53 22.45
N ALA A 406 35.96 -30.44 21.51
CA ALA A 406 36.56 -30.10 20.23
C ALA A 406 35.72 -29.05 19.48
N ALA A 407 34.39 -29.19 19.48
CA ALA A 407 33.48 -28.22 18.88
C ALA A 407 33.53 -26.85 19.58
N ARG A 408 33.53 -26.81 20.91
CA ARG A 408 33.67 -25.55 21.68
C ARG A 408 35.03 -24.88 21.44
N ASN A 409 36.11 -25.65 21.40
CA ASN A 409 37.44 -25.14 21.10
C ASN A 409 37.49 -24.55 19.70
N LEU A 410 36.93 -25.23 18.69
CA LEU A 410 36.78 -24.71 17.34
C LEU A 410 35.96 -23.42 17.29
N GLU A 411 34.83 -23.36 17.99
CA GLU A 411 34.01 -22.16 18.07
C GLU A 411 34.78 -20.99 18.70
N ALA A 412 35.46 -21.23 19.83
CA ALA A 412 36.29 -20.24 20.51
C ALA A 412 37.48 -19.76 19.67
N LEU A 413 38.03 -20.60 18.77
CA LEU A 413 39.07 -20.17 17.84
C LEU A 413 38.57 -19.02 16.94
N PHE A 414 37.34 -19.13 16.40
CA PHE A 414 36.82 -18.15 15.43
C PHE A 414 35.99 -17.02 16.05
N GLN A 415 35.09 -17.34 16.97
CA GLN A 415 34.22 -16.35 17.64
C GLN A 415 34.89 -15.70 18.84
N GLY A 416 35.94 -16.34 19.37
CA GLY A 416 36.53 -15.97 20.65
C GLY A 416 35.75 -16.56 21.83
N SER A 417 36.37 -16.58 23.00
CA SER A 417 35.76 -17.01 24.25
C SER A 417 35.35 -15.80 25.09
N PRO A 418 34.11 -15.72 25.58
CA PRO A 418 33.69 -14.64 26.48
C PRO A 418 34.48 -14.75 27.80
N ALA A 419 35.21 -13.69 28.14
CA ALA A 419 36.04 -13.66 29.35
C ALA A 419 35.38 -12.90 30.49
N ALA A 420 34.72 -11.78 30.19
CA ALA A 420 34.02 -10.95 31.17
C ALA A 420 32.95 -10.09 30.49
N GLU A 421 32.08 -9.49 31.30
CA GLU A 421 31.17 -8.42 30.89
C GLU A 421 31.55 -7.18 31.70
N LEU A 422 31.92 -6.11 31.00
CA LEU A 422 32.30 -4.84 31.58
C LEU A 422 31.08 -3.93 31.54
N VAL A 423 30.64 -3.45 32.71
CA VAL A 423 29.54 -2.48 32.81
C VAL A 423 30.14 -1.14 33.22
N GLU A 424 30.18 -0.21 32.27
CA GLU A 424 30.63 1.16 32.46
C GLU A 424 29.51 2.11 32.05
N ASP A 425 29.17 3.07 32.92
CA ASP A 425 28.12 4.07 32.68
C ASP A 425 26.76 3.49 32.24
N GLY A 426 26.43 2.29 32.73
CA GLY A 426 25.19 1.57 32.38
C GLY A 426 25.21 0.86 31.03
N ILE A 427 26.34 0.87 30.31
CA ILE A 427 26.56 0.12 29.06
C ILE A 427 27.29 -1.17 29.40
N ALA A 428 26.64 -2.31 29.10
CA ALA A 428 27.25 -3.62 29.25
C ALA A 428 27.96 -4.02 27.95
N SER A 429 29.29 -4.18 28.02
CA SER A 429 30.16 -4.58 26.91
C SER A 429 30.78 -5.93 27.18
N ARG A 430 30.69 -6.86 26.22
CA ARG A 430 31.30 -8.19 26.36
C ARG A 430 32.78 -8.14 26.00
N VAL A 431 33.63 -8.59 26.93
CA VAL A 431 35.06 -8.80 26.70
C VAL A 431 35.27 -10.22 26.18
N VAL A 432 35.88 -10.33 25.00
CA VAL A 432 36.11 -11.62 24.32
C VAL A 432 37.60 -11.80 24.06
N VAL A 433 38.14 -12.97 24.40
CA VAL A 433 39.51 -13.37 24.08
C VAL A 433 39.50 -14.17 22.79
N ARG A 434 40.27 -13.73 21.79
CA ARG A 434 40.30 -14.36 20.47
C ARG A 434 41.71 -14.35 19.89
N TYR A 435 42.02 -15.35 19.07
CA TYR A 435 43.29 -15.38 18.34
C TYR A 435 43.42 -14.22 17.34
N PRO A 436 44.64 -13.73 17.10
CA PRO A 436 44.92 -12.74 16.05
C PRO A 436 44.38 -13.21 14.70
N GLU A 437 43.81 -12.27 13.93
CA GLU A 437 43.16 -12.58 12.64
C GLU A 437 44.07 -13.31 11.65
N ARG A 438 45.34 -12.90 11.56
CA ARG A 438 46.36 -13.53 10.69
C ARG A 438 46.48 -15.05 10.87
N LEU A 439 46.30 -15.55 12.10
CA LEU A 439 46.41 -16.99 12.40
C LEU A 439 45.13 -17.76 12.06
N ARG A 440 44.00 -17.05 11.90
CA ARG A 440 42.69 -17.62 11.60
C ARG A 440 42.34 -17.54 10.12
N SER A 441 43.02 -16.68 9.36
CA SER A 441 42.85 -16.50 7.91
C SER A 441 43.73 -17.41 7.06
N ASP A 442 44.85 -17.91 7.60
CA ASP A 442 45.79 -18.77 6.88
C ASP A 442 45.51 -20.25 7.16
N ARG A 443 45.22 -21.01 6.09
CA ARG A 443 44.94 -22.44 6.16
C ARG A 443 46.09 -23.26 6.75
N ALA A 444 47.34 -22.91 6.43
CA ALA A 444 48.49 -23.63 6.96
C ALA A 444 48.60 -23.38 8.47
N ALA A 445 48.45 -22.12 8.88
CA ALA A 445 48.48 -21.73 10.29
C ALA A 445 47.34 -22.35 11.11
N LEU A 446 46.15 -22.58 10.53
CA LEU A 446 45.03 -23.22 11.22
C LEU A 446 45.35 -24.61 11.74
N ALA A 447 46.17 -25.40 11.02
CA ALA A 447 46.53 -26.74 11.44
C ALA A 447 47.43 -26.73 12.69
N ASP A 448 48.24 -25.69 12.84
CA ASP A 448 49.19 -25.54 13.94
C ASP A 448 48.58 -24.86 15.18
N LEU A 449 47.32 -24.42 15.11
CA LEU A 449 46.66 -23.76 16.24
C LEU A 449 46.50 -24.72 17.42
N PRO A 450 46.88 -24.31 18.64
CA PRO A 450 46.77 -25.16 19.81
C PRO A 450 45.32 -25.26 20.30
N ILE A 451 44.89 -26.49 20.58
CA ILE A 451 43.64 -26.83 21.25
C ILE A 451 43.96 -27.59 22.54
N SER A 452 43.18 -27.35 23.60
CA SER A 452 43.37 -28.04 24.88
C SER A 452 42.51 -29.30 24.96
N THR A 453 43.04 -30.35 25.57
CA THR A 453 42.26 -31.49 26.06
C THR A 453 41.73 -31.21 27.47
N PRO A 454 40.73 -31.99 27.95
CA PRO A 454 40.27 -31.89 29.34
C PRO A 454 41.37 -32.19 30.36
N ALA A 455 42.40 -32.95 29.96
CA ALA A 455 43.56 -33.27 30.78
C ALA A 455 44.63 -32.14 30.79
N GLY A 456 44.40 -31.04 30.06
CA GLY A 456 45.32 -29.91 29.96
C GLY A 456 46.46 -30.08 28.96
N GLU A 457 46.42 -31.13 28.12
CA GLU A 457 47.38 -31.32 27.04
C GLU A 457 47.06 -30.35 25.89
N LEU A 458 48.09 -29.69 25.33
CA LEU A 458 47.96 -28.84 24.16
C LEU A 458 48.29 -29.63 22.91
N LEU A 459 47.33 -29.75 22.00
CA LEU A 459 47.46 -30.44 20.72
C LEU A 459 47.36 -29.42 19.58
N SER A 460 48.07 -29.66 18.48
CA SER A 460 47.80 -28.95 17.24
C SER A 460 46.43 -29.36 16.68
N LEU A 461 45.64 -28.43 16.16
CA LEU A 461 44.34 -28.71 15.56
C LEU A 461 44.44 -29.79 14.45
N GLY A 462 45.50 -29.77 13.66
CA GLY A 462 45.78 -30.75 12.60
C GLY A 462 45.97 -32.19 13.10
N ALA A 463 46.25 -32.40 14.39
CA ALA A 463 46.39 -33.73 14.97
C ALA A 463 45.04 -34.44 15.14
N VAL A 464 43.94 -33.68 15.23
CA VAL A 464 42.58 -34.21 15.51
C VAL A 464 41.52 -33.76 14.51
N ALA A 465 41.85 -32.82 13.62
CA ALA A 465 40.92 -32.24 12.66
C ALA A 465 41.59 -31.98 11.31
N ARG A 466 40.85 -32.22 10.22
CA ARG A 466 41.26 -31.81 8.88
C ARG A 466 40.36 -30.67 8.40
N ALA A 467 40.96 -29.52 8.09
CA ALA A 467 40.26 -28.40 7.49
C ALA A 467 40.20 -28.55 5.96
N ARG A 468 38.99 -28.52 5.40
CA ARG A 468 38.75 -28.51 3.95
C ARG A 468 37.77 -27.42 3.56
N PHE A 469 37.96 -26.86 2.37
CA PHE A 469 36.95 -26.02 1.74
C PHE A 469 35.91 -26.90 1.07
N ASP A 470 34.65 -26.60 1.33
CA ASP A 470 33.51 -27.23 0.69
C ASP A 470 32.48 -26.18 0.28
N LEU A 471 31.58 -26.53 -0.62
CA LEU A 471 30.49 -25.68 -1.05
C LEU A 471 29.21 -26.12 -0.34
N GLY A 472 28.74 -25.30 0.60
CA GLY A 472 27.53 -25.56 1.39
C GLY A 472 26.38 -24.63 1.00
N PRO A 473 25.14 -24.93 1.44
CA PRO A 473 24.02 -24.00 1.25
C PRO A 473 24.23 -22.72 2.06
N GLY A 474 24.10 -21.55 1.43
CA GLY A 474 24.15 -20.24 2.12
C GLY A 474 22.90 -19.95 2.94
N LEU A 475 21.72 -20.31 2.41
CA LEU A 475 20.44 -20.21 3.08
C LEU A 475 19.59 -21.44 2.77
N VAL A 476 18.78 -21.87 3.73
CA VAL A 476 17.76 -22.91 3.53
C VAL A 476 16.40 -22.36 3.92
N ARG A 477 15.64 -21.90 2.93
CA ARG A 477 14.27 -21.44 3.15
C ARG A 477 13.31 -22.61 3.25
N ARG A 478 12.36 -22.48 4.17
CA ARG A 478 11.28 -23.44 4.37
C ARG A 478 9.95 -22.73 4.50
N GLU A 479 8.94 -23.30 3.91
CA GLU A 479 7.54 -22.87 4.03
C GLU A 479 6.70 -24.13 4.27
N ASN A 480 5.87 -24.11 5.30
CA ASN A 480 5.09 -25.29 5.75
C ASN A 480 5.95 -26.55 5.89
N VAL A 481 7.14 -26.41 6.50
CA VAL A 481 8.14 -27.49 6.75
C VAL A 481 8.83 -28.02 5.49
N GLN A 482 8.43 -27.60 4.29
CA GLN A 482 9.05 -28.00 3.03
C GLN A 482 10.12 -26.98 2.60
N ARG A 483 11.21 -27.44 1.99
CA ARG A 483 12.22 -26.53 1.41
C ARG A 483 11.67 -25.92 0.13
N VAL A 484 11.99 -24.66 -0.10
CA VAL A 484 11.47 -23.87 -1.22
C VAL A 484 12.56 -23.06 -1.90
N ALA A 485 12.56 -23.04 -3.23
CA ALA A 485 13.26 -22.06 -4.06
C ALA A 485 12.31 -20.91 -4.37
N LEU A 486 12.76 -19.67 -4.21
CA LEU A 486 11.98 -18.49 -4.57
C LEU A 486 12.68 -17.76 -5.72
N LEU A 487 11.96 -17.58 -6.82
CA LEU A 487 12.32 -16.60 -7.83
C LEU A 487 11.37 -15.43 -7.71
N SER A 488 11.92 -14.23 -7.78
CA SER A 488 11.25 -12.97 -7.47
C SER A 488 11.41 -11.97 -8.60
#